data_AF-A0A4V3S7S0-F1
#
_entry.id   AF-A0A4V3S7S0-F1
#
_cell.length_a   1.000
_cell.length_b   1.000
_cell.length_c   1.000
_cell.angle_alpha   90.00
_cell.angle_beta   90.00
_cell.angle_gamma   90.00
#
_symmetry.space_group_name_H-M   'P 1'
#
loop_
_entity.id
_entity.type
_entity.pdbx_description
1 polymer ?
#
loop_
_entity_poly.entity_id
_entity_poly.type
_entity_poly.pdbx_seq_one_letter_code
_entity_poly.pdbx_strand_id
1 'polypeptide(L)'
;MLNANFYELGGNSLNSIYTVTKLRDQGYQIGITDFITAKNLAEVLDRMKFILSDEEPLKEAIDQKSYVFESLNDCHKEDAIKIIAKSFCFNCLKADLEQCLMQDTTRADYRELVEAMWTPLVEKNFSFVIKSAQSGKIIGVTFNFDLWDEPELILKSKLMTVFDFLEYLEGPIRDYKLPKGKGKIIHSFMMGTSIDLNPMENVLVIRQMEEYCLQLTKRKKYIGIFTTNTSPLTQQLSTDVYGYETMLVYQVNRYETLDGNKPFGKVPDNQVAICSLKMIN
;
A
#
# COMPACT_ATOMS: atom_id res chain seq x y z
N MET A 1 25.62 21.28 0.42
CA MET A 1 24.38 20.53 0.12
C MET A 1 24.65 19.06 -0.17
N LEU A 2 25.69 18.70 -0.93
CA LEU A 2 25.98 17.29 -1.28
C LEU A 2 26.21 16.33 -0.10
N ASN A 3 26.57 16.85 1.08
CA ASN A 3 26.81 16.05 2.29
C ASN A 3 25.54 15.79 3.11
N ALA A 4 24.42 16.45 2.80
CA ALA A 4 23.15 16.20 3.47
C ALA A 4 22.42 15.03 2.81
N ASN A 5 21.66 14.29 3.60
CA ASN A 5 20.79 13.23 3.09
C ASN A 5 19.46 13.80 2.57
N PHE A 6 18.76 13.04 1.74
CA PHE A 6 17.52 13.49 1.10
C PHE A 6 16.44 13.88 2.12
N TYR A 7 16.33 13.13 3.23
CA TYR A 7 15.33 13.35 4.26
C TYR A 7 15.63 14.57 5.15
N GLU A 8 16.91 14.88 5.38
CA GLU A 8 17.39 16.09 6.06
C GLU A 8 17.04 17.37 5.29
N LEU A 9 16.88 17.26 3.98
CA LEU A 9 16.51 18.36 3.09
C LEU A 9 14.99 18.51 2.93
N GLY A 10 14.18 17.83 3.75
CA GLY A 10 12.71 17.85 3.68
C GLY A 10 12.11 16.73 2.82
N GLY A 11 12.89 15.70 2.50
CA GLY A 11 12.40 14.47 1.91
C GLY A 11 11.41 13.72 2.80
N ASN A 12 10.46 13.03 2.19
CA ASN A 12 9.48 12.14 2.80
C ASN A 12 9.28 10.89 1.92
N SER A 13 8.41 9.98 2.36
CA SER A 13 8.16 8.71 1.64
C SER A 13 7.74 8.95 0.18
N LEU A 14 6.78 9.85 -0.05
CA LEU A 14 6.23 10.13 -1.38
C LEU A 14 7.25 10.77 -2.31
N ASN A 15 7.88 11.87 -1.88
CA ASN A 15 8.80 12.59 -2.76
C ASN A 15 10.10 11.81 -3.01
N SER A 16 10.44 10.81 -2.18
CA SER A 16 11.55 9.89 -2.46
C SER A 16 11.28 9.01 -3.69
N ILE A 17 10.09 8.40 -3.79
CA ILE A 17 9.68 7.61 -4.96
C ILE A 17 9.54 8.50 -6.19
N TYR A 18 8.95 9.69 -6.00
CA TYR A 18 8.83 10.68 -7.07
C TYR A 18 10.19 11.10 -7.65
N THR A 19 11.18 11.35 -6.78
CA THR A 19 12.52 11.74 -7.21
C THR A 19 13.17 10.64 -8.02
N VAL A 20 13.11 9.38 -7.55
CA VAL A 20 13.68 8.24 -8.28
C VAL A 20 13.01 8.05 -9.64
N THR A 21 11.69 8.17 -9.71
CA THR A 21 10.94 8.05 -10.96
C THR A 21 11.32 9.18 -11.93
N LYS A 22 11.43 10.42 -11.45
CA LYS A 22 11.85 11.56 -12.28
C LYS A 22 13.28 11.44 -12.78
N LEU A 23 14.19 10.86 -11.99
CA LEU A 23 15.56 10.57 -12.45
C LEU A 23 15.54 9.56 -13.60
N ARG A 24 14.70 8.52 -13.51
CA ARG A 24 14.50 7.52 -14.59
C ARG A 24 13.95 8.15 -15.86
N ASP A 25 12.98 9.05 -15.76
CA ASP A 25 12.45 9.82 -16.90
C ASP A 25 13.53 10.64 -17.63
N GLN A 26 14.60 11.03 -16.92
CA GLN A 26 15.73 11.78 -17.47
C GLN A 26 16.89 10.89 -17.94
N GLY A 27 16.72 9.56 -17.98
CA GLY A 27 17.73 8.60 -18.43
C GLY A 27 18.72 8.16 -17.35
N TYR A 28 18.49 8.52 -16.09
CA TYR A 28 19.30 8.08 -14.97
C TYR A 28 18.65 6.88 -14.27
N GLN A 29 19.38 5.77 -14.15
CA GLN A 29 18.96 4.66 -13.32
C GLN A 29 19.63 4.68 -11.96
N ILE A 30 18.79 4.64 -10.94
CA ILE A 30 19.15 4.32 -9.57
C ILE A 30 18.04 3.44 -8.98
N GLY A 31 18.42 2.47 -8.16
CA GLY A 31 17.48 1.71 -7.37
C GLY A 31 16.80 2.60 -6.32
N ILE A 32 15.51 2.43 -6.06
CA ILE A 32 14.81 3.08 -4.95
C ILE A 32 15.50 2.73 -3.63
N THR A 33 15.87 1.47 -3.41
CA THR A 33 16.63 1.07 -2.20
C THR A 33 17.98 1.80 -2.15
N ASP A 34 18.68 1.88 -3.28
CA ASP A 34 19.97 2.54 -3.37
C ASP A 34 19.86 4.05 -3.12
N PHE A 35 18.78 4.69 -3.57
CA PHE A 35 18.51 6.09 -3.35
C PHE A 35 18.21 6.38 -1.88
N ILE A 36 17.26 5.64 -1.29
CA ILE A 36 16.80 5.93 0.08
C ILE A 36 17.83 5.55 1.14
N THR A 37 18.71 4.59 0.87
CA THR A 37 19.79 4.17 1.79
C THR A 37 21.10 4.94 1.60
N ALA A 38 21.16 5.85 0.63
CA ALA A 38 22.33 6.70 0.42
C ALA A 38 22.50 7.66 1.62
N LYS A 39 23.72 7.76 2.13
CA LYS A 39 24.06 8.61 3.28
C LYS A 39 23.92 10.09 2.96
N ASN A 40 24.10 10.47 1.70
CA ASN A 40 24.02 11.84 1.23
C ASN A 40 23.81 11.90 -0.29
N LEU A 41 23.57 13.10 -0.81
CA LEU A 41 23.35 13.30 -2.24
C LEU A 41 24.59 12.99 -3.10
N ALA A 42 25.81 13.08 -2.57
CA ALA A 42 27.00 12.65 -3.31
C ALA A 42 26.98 11.14 -3.57
N GLU A 43 26.62 10.34 -2.57
CA GLU A 43 26.49 8.89 -2.72
C GLU A 43 25.33 8.52 -3.66
N VAL A 44 24.24 9.30 -3.70
CA VAL A 44 23.20 9.14 -4.72
C VAL A 44 23.79 9.28 -6.13
N LEU A 45 24.62 10.31 -6.37
CA LEU A 45 25.26 10.53 -7.66
C LEU A 45 26.23 9.41 -8.02
N ASP A 46 26.99 8.89 -7.05
CA ASP A 46 27.93 7.78 -7.25
C ASP A 46 27.22 6.45 -7.60
N ARG A 47 26.04 6.23 -7.01
CA ARG A 47 25.21 5.03 -7.27
C ARG A 47 24.37 5.16 -8.54
N MET A 48 24.17 6.37 -9.03
CA MET A 48 23.37 6.67 -10.20
C MET A 48 24.15 6.33 -11.48
N LYS A 49 23.51 5.63 -12.41
CA LYS A 49 24.09 5.29 -13.71
C LYS A 49 23.32 6.01 -14.82
N PHE A 50 24.06 6.58 -15.77
CA PHE A 50 23.47 7.09 -16.99
C PHE A 50 23.39 5.96 -18.02
N ILE A 51 22.20 5.75 -18.60
CA ILE A 51 22.01 4.66 -19.55
C ILE A 51 21.89 5.20 -20.96
N LEU A 52 22.79 4.71 -21.82
CA LEU A 52 22.72 4.88 -23.26
C LEU A 52 21.96 3.69 -23.86
N SER A 53 20.62 3.74 -23.81
CA SER A 53 19.61 2.84 -24.43
C SER A 53 19.77 1.31 -24.29
N ASP A 54 18.68 0.63 -23.91
CA ASP A 54 18.45 -0.83 -23.86
C ASP A 54 19.07 -1.65 -22.71
N GLU A 55 19.52 -1.03 -21.61
CA GLU A 55 19.82 -1.80 -20.39
C GLU A 55 18.54 -2.10 -19.58
N GLU A 56 18.36 -3.37 -19.19
CA GLU A 56 17.26 -3.80 -18.30
C GLU A 56 17.25 -2.96 -17.00
N PRO A 57 16.06 -2.67 -16.44
CA PRO A 57 15.95 -1.99 -15.15
C PRO A 57 16.81 -2.69 -14.10
N LEU A 58 17.61 -1.92 -13.34
CA LEU A 58 18.36 -2.43 -12.19
C LEU A 58 17.44 -3.31 -11.32
N LYS A 59 17.70 -4.62 -11.27
CA LYS A 59 17.07 -5.52 -10.30
C LYS A 59 17.57 -5.15 -8.93
N GLU A 60 16.77 -4.38 -8.20
CA GLU A 60 17.07 -3.98 -6.84
C GLU A 60 17.05 -5.21 -5.91
N ALA A 61 18.21 -5.55 -5.38
CA ALA A 61 18.31 -6.53 -4.31
C ALA A 61 17.83 -5.87 -3.00
N ILE A 62 16.57 -6.09 -2.64
CA ILE A 62 16.09 -5.67 -1.32
C ILE A 62 16.59 -6.68 -0.29
N ASP A 63 17.26 -6.22 0.77
CA ASP A 63 17.78 -7.11 1.82
C ASP A 63 16.64 -7.77 2.60
N GLN A 64 16.30 -9.00 2.21
CA GLN A 64 15.28 -9.80 2.87
C GLN A 64 15.73 -10.33 4.24
N LYS A 65 17.04 -10.34 4.56
CA LYS A 65 17.55 -10.91 5.82
C LYS A 65 17.14 -10.11 7.05
N SER A 66 16.74 -8.86 6.85
CA SER A 66 16.35 -7.93 7.91
C SER A 66 14.88 -8.07 8.34
N TYR A 67 14.08 -8.88 7.65
CA TYR A 67 12.64 -8.98 7.86
C TYR A 67 12.15 -10.42 7.96
N VAL A 68 11.15 -10.65 8.81
CA VAL A 68 10.48 -11.94 8.97
C VAL A 68 9.01 -11.77 8.62
N PHE A 69 8.50 -12.61 7.72
CA PHE A 69 7.09 -12.63 7.34
C PHE A 69 6.39 -13.79 8.02
N GLU A 70 5.24 -13.53 8.63
CA GLU A 70 4.42 -14.55 9.27
C GLU A 70 2.96 -14.41 8.84
N SER A 71 2.31 -15.53 8.54
CA SER A 71 0.86 -15.57 8.38
C SER A 71 0.16 -15.03 9.63
N LEU A 72 -1.00 -14.39 9.44
CA LEU A 72 -1.81 -13.96 10.58
C LEU A 72 -2.20 -15.13 11.46
N ASN A 73 -2.15 -14.89 12.77
CA ASN A 73 -2.64 -15.77 13.82
C ASN A 73 -3.02 -14.89 15.02
N ASP A 74 -3.75 -15.45 15.99
CA ASP A 74 -4.37 -14.66 17.06
C ASP A 74 -3.40 -13.85 17.93
N CYS A 75 -2.12 -14.21 18.01
CA CYS A 75 -1.14 -13.42 18.76
C CYS A 75 -0.87 -12.06 18.10
N HIS A 76 -1.19 -11.90 16.81
CA HIS A 76 -1.00 -10.69 16.04
C HIS A 76 -2.16 -9.68 16.13
N LYS A 77 -3.30 -10.05 16.75
CA LYS A 77 -4.55 -9.28 16.66
C LYS A 77 -4.42 -7.84 17.17
N GLU A 78 -3.90 -7.68 18.39
CA GLU A 78 -3.80 -6.34 19.00
C GLU A 78 -2.80 -5.45 18.29
N ASP A 79 -1.69 -6.02 17.79
CA ASP A 79 -0.70 -5.27 17.01
C ASP A 79 -1.25 -4.87 15.64
N ALA A 80 -2.02 -5.75 14.97
CA ALA A 80 -2.69 -5.44 13.72
C ALA A 80 -3.71 -4.31 13.90
N ILE A 81 -4.56 -4.37 14.93
CA ILE A 81 -5.50 -3.29 15.29
C ILE A 81 -4.76 -1.98 15.49
N LYS A 82 -3.66 -2.01 16.24
CA LYS A 82 -2.85 -0.82 16.54
C LYS A 82 -2.23 -0.22 15.28
N ILE A 83 -1.66 -1.05 14.40
CA ILE A 83 -1.00 -0.59 13.17
C ILE A 83 -2.03 -0.03 12.19
N ILE A 84 -3.13 -0.73 11.94
CA ILE A 84 -4.18 -0.28 11.02
C ILE A 84 -4.81 1.01 11.53
N ALA A 85 -5.24 1.05 12.79
CA ALA A 85 -5.84 2.26 13.35
C ALA A 85 -4.87 3.44 13.29
N LYS A 86 -3.55 3.24 13.49
CA LYS A 86 -2.57 4.33 13.38
C LYS A 86 -2.23 4.73 11.95
N SER A 87 -2.38 3.81 10.99
CA SER A 87 -2.09 4.08 9.58
C SER A 87 -3.19 4.89 8.91
N PHE A 88 -4.45 4.70 9.32
CA PHE A 88 -5.61 5.25 8.61
C PHE A 88 -6.52 6.18 9.44
N CYS A 89 -6.30 6.32 10.76
CA CYS A 89 -7.06 7.27 11.57
C CYS A 89 -6.61 8.71 11.35
N PHE A 90 -7.57 9.62 11.23
CA PHE A 90 -7.41 11.05 10.98
C PHE A 90 -6.45 11.75 11.96
N ASN A 91 -6.40 11.33 13.23
CA ASN A 91 -5.59 11.96 14.27
C ASN A 91 -4.16 11.40 14.41
N CYS A 92 -3.63 10.71 13.39
CA CYS A 92 -2.27 10.16 13.43
C CYS A 92 -1.28 10.96 12.58
N LEU A 93 -0.10 11.27 13.16
CA LEU A 93 1.00 12.09 12.60
C LEU A 93 1.46 11.72 11.17
N LYS A 94 1.11 10.55 10.63
CA LYS A 94 1.40 10.22 9.21
C LYS A 94 0.50 10.96 8.22
N ALA A 95 -0.60 11.58 8.68
CA ALA A 95 -1.55 12.30 7.86
C ALA A 95 -1.08 13.70 7.41
N ASP A 96 0.16 14.11 7.70
CA ASP A 96 0.67 15.46 7.42
C ASP A 96 0.78 15.80 5.92
N LEU A 97 0.61 14.83 5.00
CA LEU A 97 0.41 15.07 3.56
C LEU A 97 -0.60 14.10 2.91
N GLU A 98 -1.09 13.11 3.66
CA GLU A 98 -1.91 12.01 3.16
C GLU A 98 -3.34 12.20 3.67
N GLN A 99 -4.10 13.05 2.98
CA GLN A 99 -5.50 13.32 3.28
C GLN A 99 -6.32 12.03 3.12
N CYS A 100 -6.47 11.30 4.21
CA CYS A 100 -7.39 10.17 4.25
C CYS A 100 -8.81 10.66 3.96
N LEU A 101 -9.55 9.82 3.25
CA LEU A 101 -10.99 9.89 2.98
C LEU A 101 -11.88 10.06 4.23
N MET A 102 -11.28 10.21 5.41
CA MET A 102 -11.78 9.68 6.67
C MET A 102 -11.74 10.72 7.78
N GLN A 103 -12.22 11.94 7.49
CA GLN A 103 -12.20 13.09 8.41
C GLN A 103 -12.95 12.86 9.75
N ASP A 104 -13.72 11.76 9.87
CA ASP A 104 -14.56 11.45 11.05
C ASP A 104 -14.37 10.02 11.61
N THR A 105 -13.27 9.31 11.28
CA THR A 105 -13.06 7.93 11.78
C THR A 105 -12.16 7.91 13.02
N THR A 106 -12.44 6.97 13.92
CA THR A 106 -11.76 6.79 15.20
C THR A 106 -11.02 5.47 15.27
N ARG A 107 -10.11 5.35 16.24
CA ARG A 107 -9.45 4.07 16.55
C ARG A 107 -10.44 2.95 16.91
N ALA A 108 -11.59 3.29 17.50
CA ALA A 108 -12.61 2.31 17.84
C ALA A 108 -13.27 1.71 16.59
N ASP A 109 -13.46 2.52 15.55
CA ASP A 109 -14.04 2.07 14.28
C ASP A 109 -13.11 1.06 13.58
N TYR A 110 -11.80 1.32 13.56
CA TYR A 110 -10.83 0.35 13.02
C TYR A 110 -10.69 -0.91 13.87
N ARG A 111 -10.87 -0.80 15.19
CA ARG A 111 -10.94 -1.98 16.06
C ARG A 111 -12.16 -2.83 15.68
N GLU A 112 -13.33 -2.22 15.52
CA GLU A 112 -14.55 -2.91 15.07
C GLU A 112 -14.32 -3.63 13.74
N LEU A 113 -13.73 -2.95 12.75
CA LEU A 113 -13.37 -3.54 11.45
C LEU A 113 -12.47 -4.77 11.59
N VAL A 114 -11.34 -4.62 12.28
CA VAL A 114 -10.37 -5.72 12.38
C VAL A 114 -10.96 -6.87 13.20
N GLU A 115 -11.73 -6.59 14.26
CA GLU A 115 -12.40 -7.62 15.06
C GLU A 115 -13.45 -8.40 14.26
N ALA A 116 -14.25 -7.71 13.43
CA ALA A 116 -15.24 -8.34 12.56
C ALA A 116 -14.60 -9.25 11.50
N MET A 117 -13.45 -8.84 10.96
CA MET A 117 -12.77 -9.56 9.88
C MET A 117 -11.71 -10.56 10.36
N TRP A 118 -11.37 -10.56 11.66
CA TRP A 118 -10.19 -11.27 12.17
C TRP A 118 -10.21 -12.77 11.89
N THR A 119 -11.31 -13.44 12.23
CA THR A 119 -11.45 -14.89 12.04
C THR A 119 -11.32 -15.27 10.54
N PRO A 120 -12.07 -14.64 9.61
CA PRO A 120 -11.84 -14.84 8.18
C PRO A 120 -10.39 -14.58 7.71
N LEU A 121 -9.76 -13.50 8.19
CA LEU A 121 -8.39 -13.13 7.80
C LEU A 121 -7.37 -14.22 8.18
N VAL A 122 -7.52 -14.81 9.36
CA VAL A 122 -6.66 -15.89 9.86
C VAL A 122 -6.94 -17.20 9.12
N GLU A 123 -8.22 -17.59 9.01
CA GLU A 123 -8.63 -18.87 8.41
C GLU A 123 -8.28 -18.97 6.92
N LYS A 124 -8.48 -17.90 6.15
CA LYS A 124 -8.18 -17.89 4.71
C LYS A 124 -6.68 -17.87 4.42
N ASN A 125 -5.85 -17.43 5.37
CA ASN A 125 -4.39 -17.51 5.31
C ASN A 125 -3.78 -16.89 4.03
N PHE A 126 -4.26 -15.69 3.67
CA PHE A 126 -3.66 -14.81 2.65
C PHE A 126 -3.02 -13.56 3.27
N SER A 127 -3.37 -13.26 4.51
CA SER A 127 -2.92 -12.08 5.23
C SER A 127 -1.68 -12.40 6.08
N PHE A 128 -0.82 -11.40 6.27
CA PHE A 128 0.44 -11.59 6.96
C PHE A 128 0.90 -10.34 7.70
N VAL A 129 1.84 -10.52 8.60
CA VAL A 129 2.61 -9.45 9.24
C VAL A 129 4.07 -9.51 8.81
N ILE A 130 4.71 -8.35 8.84
CA ILE A 130 6.16 -8.23 8.71
C ILE A 130 6.74 -7.80 10.06
N LYS A 131 7.76 -8.54 10.50
CA LYS A 131 8.50 -8.30 11.75
C LYS A 131 9.92 -7.87 11.45
N SER A 132 10.46 -6.97 12.28
CA SER A 132 11.88 -6.64 12.29
C SER A 132 12.67 -7.83 12.82
N ALA A 133 13.62 -8.37 12.05
CA ALA A 133 14.46 -9.49 12.50
C ALA A 133 15.31 -9.12 13.73
N GLN A 134 15.65 -7.84 13.90
CA GLN A 134 16.47 -7.35 15.01
C GLN A 134 15.68 -7.24 16.31
N SER A 135 14.46 -6.72 16.25
CA SER A 135 13.66 -6.43 17.45
C SER A 135 12.53 -7.44 17.71
N GLY A 136 12.20 -8.29 16.74
CA GLY A 136 11.05 -9.18 16.76
C GLY A 136 9.69 -8.48 16.68
N LYS A 137 9.66 -7.13 16.68
CA LYS A 137 8.42 -6.34 16.68
C LYS A 137 7.73 -6.40 15.33
N ILE A 138 6.40 -6.42 15.34
CA ILE A 138 5.58 -6.26 14.14
C ILE A 138 5.68 -4.79 13.70
N ILE A 139 6.11 -4.59 12.47
CA ILE A 139 6.33 -3.26 11.87
C ILE A 139 5.40 -2.98 10.70
N GLY A 140 4.67 -3.98 10.22
CA GLY A 140 3.64 -3.81 9.20
C GLY A 140 2.68 -4.99 9.16
N VAL A 141 1.52 -4.74 8.56
CA VAL A 141 0.45 -5.72 8.39
C VAL A 141 -0.19 -5.54 7.03
N THR A 142 -0.52 -6.65 6.39
CA THR A 142 -1.25 -6.66 5.11
C THR A 142 -2.42 -7.62 5.19
N PHE A 143 -3.60 -7.11 4.82
CA PHE A 143 -4.83 -7.88 4.74
C PHE A 143 -5.19 -8.15 3.29
N ASN A 144 -5.36 -9.44 3.01
CA ASN A 144 -5.67 -9.95 1.69
C ASN A 144 -6.80 -11.00 1.79
N PHE A 145 -7.60 -11.07 0.74
CA PHE A 145 -8.54 -12.16 0.50
C PHE A 145 -8.42 -12.67 -0.94
N ASP A 146 -9.08 -13.80 -1.19
CA ASP A 146 -9.49 -14.12 -2.56
C ASP A 146 -10.66 -13.20 -2.92
N LEU A 147 -10.56 -12.51 -4.05
CA LEU A 147 -11.54 -11.53 -4.52
C LEU A 147 -12.98 -12.09 -4.61
N TRP A 148 -13.14 -13.39 -4.85
CA TRP A 148 -14.44 -14.06 -4.99
C TRP A 148 -14.84 -14.84 -3.73
N ASP A 149 -14.14 -14.67 -2.62
CA ASP A 149 -14.37 -15.37 -1.35
C ASP A 149 -14.17 -14.43 -0.14
N GLU A 150 -14.52 -13.16 -0.32
CA GLU A 150 -14.54 -12.16 0.74
C GLU A 150 -15.75 -12.38 1.67
N PRO A 151 -15.57 -12.22 3.00
CA PRO A 151 -16.67 -12.30 3.94
C PRO A 151 -17.57 -11.05 3.85
N GLU A 152 -18.83 -11.20 4.22
CA GLU A 152 -19.74 -10.07 4.35
C GLU A 152 -19.29 -9.19 5.54
N LEU A 153 -19.11 -7.90 5.28
CA LEU A 153 -18.67 -6.92 6.27
C LEU A 153 -19.83 -6.00 6.65
N ILE A 154 -20.22 -6.04 7.93
CA ILE A 154 -21.26 -5.16 8.49
C ILE A 154 -20.64 -4.37 9.64
N LEU A 155 -20.50 -3.07 9.44
CA LEU A 155 -19.98 -2.14 10.44
C LEU A 155 -21.06 -1.15 10.88
N LYS A 156 -21.05 -0.77 12.15
CA LYS A 156 -21.92 0.30 12.67
C LYS A 156 -21.32 1.68 12.47
N SER A 157 -20.00 1.75 12.30
CA SER A 157 -19.25 2.99 12.15
C SER A 157 -19.36 3.61 10.75
N LYS A 158 -18.98 4.88 10.64
CA LYS A 158 -18.86 5.61 9.36
C LYS A 158 -17.84 4.99 8.39
N LEU A 159 -17.04 4.02 8.84
CA LEU A 159 -16.17 3.24 7.96
C LEU A 159 -16.98 2.49 6.89
N MET A 160 -18.24 2.15 7.16
CA MET A 160 -19.09 1.51 6.16
C MET A 160 -19.21 2.36 4.88
N THR A 161 -19.33 3.69 5.00
CA THR A 161 -19.35 4.60 3.85
C THR A 161 -18.09 4.50 2.98
N VAL A 162 -16.93 4.20 3.58
CA VAL A 162 -15.67 4.01 2.85
C VAL A 162 -15.69 2.68 2.10
N PHE A 163 -16.17 1.60 2.72
CA PHE A 163 -16.31 0.31 2.04
C PHE A 163 -17.36 0.34 0.93
N ASP A 164 -18.48 1.05 1.11
CA ASP A 164 -19.47 1.28 0.05
C ASP A 164 -18.85 2.02 -1.14
N PHE A 165 -17.99 3.00 -0.86
CA PHE A 165 -17.26 3.72 -1.91
C PHE A 165 -16.27 2.81 -2.64
N LEU A 166 -15.50 1.98 -1.92
CA LEU A 166 -14.58 1.03 -2.55
C LEU A 166 -15.35 0.03 -3.41
N GLU A 167 -16.46 -0.53 -2.91
CA GLU A 167 -17.33 -1.44 -3.67
C GLU A 167 -17.95 -0.76 -4.90
N TYR A 168 -18.33 0.52 -4.81
CA TYR A 168 -18.80 1.30 -5.96
C TYR A 168 -17.75 1.37 -7.09
N LEU A 169 -16.47 1.45 -6.75
CA LEU A 169 -15.38 1.48 -7.72
C LEU A 169 -15.01 0.07 -8.21
N GLU A 170 -14.87 -0.87 -7.29
CA GLU A 170 -14.33 -2.21 -7.51
C GLU A 170 -15.34 -3.15 -8.13
N GLY A 171 -16.61 -3.10 -7.70
CA GLY A 171 -17.68 -4.01 -8.13
C GLY A 171 -17.82 -4.11 -9.65
N PRO A 172 -17.95 -2.99 -10.40
CA PRO A 172 -18.00 -3.03 -11.85
C PRO A 172 -16.74 -3.60 -12.50
N ILE A 173 -15.56 -3.40 -11.91
CA ILE A 173 -14.31 -3.94 -12.45
C ILE A 173 -14.26 -5.45 -12.20
N ARG A 174 -14.55 -5.88 -10.98
CA ARG A 174 -14.64 -7.28 -10.57
C ARG A 174 -15.61 -8.07 -11.45
N ASP A 175 -16.80 -7.55 -11.68
CA ASP A 175 -17.88 -8.30 -12.32
C ASP A 175 -17.73 -8.41 -13.84
N TYR A 176 -17.13 -7.39 -14.48
CA TYR A 176 -17.07 -7.27 -15.94
C TYR A 176 -15.66 -7.34 -16.54
N LYS A 177 -14.60 -7.03 -15.79
CA LYS A 177 -13.22 -6.98 -16.32
C LYS A 177 -12.30 -8.06 -15.75
N LEU A 178 -12.53 -8.52 -14.53
CA LEU A 178 -11.62 -9.46 -13.86
C LEU A 178 -11.97 -10.94 -14.14
N PRO A 179 -10.97 -11.84 -14.11
CA PRO A 179 -11.21 -13.28 -14.22
C PRO A 179 -12.17 -13.78 -13.14
N LYS A 180 -13.19 -14.54 -13.57
CA LYS A 180 -14.22 -15.06 -12.66
C LYS A 180 -13.77 -16.31 -11.91
N GLY A 181 -14.20 -16.41 -10.66
CA GLY A 181 -14.08 -17.59 -9.82
C GLY A 181 -12.95 -17.53 -8.81
N LYS A 182 -13.10 -18.31 -7.74
CA LYS A 182 -12.10 -18.45 -6.67
C LYS A 182 -10.78 -19.01 -7.21
N GLY A 183 -9.68 -18.69 -6.55
CA GLY A 183 -8.34 -19.14 -6.89
C GLY A 183 -7.69 -18.34 -8.01
N LYS A 184 -8.22 -17.16 -8.36
CA LYS A 184 -7.75 -16.37 -9.51
C LYS A 184 -7.05 -15.09 -9.08
N ILE A 185 -7.76 -14.21 -8.39
CA ILE A 185 -7.27 -12.88 -8.03
C ILE A 185 -7.22 -12.76 -6.51
N ILE A 186 -6.08 -12.32 -5.98
CA ILE A 186 -5.96 -11.88 -4.60
C ILE A 186 -6.37 -10.41 -4.54
N HIS A 187 -7.31 -10.08 -3.67
CA HIS A 187 -7.62 -8.70 -3.34
C HIS A 187 -6.73 -8.24 -2.16
N SER A 188 -5.84 -7.29 -2.42
CA SER A 188 -5.07 -6.59 -1.38
C SER A 188 -5.78 -5.30 -1.00
N PHE A 189 -6.62 -5.37 0.02
CA PHE A 189 -7.54 -4.27 0.35
C PHE A 189 -7.00 -3.34 1.43
N MET A 190 -6.01 -3.78 2.22
CA MET A 190 -5.47 -2.96 3.30
C MET A 190 -4.01 -3.31 3.64
N MET A 191 -3.17 -2.28 3.69
CA MET A 191 -1.76 -2.38 4.06
C MET A 191 -1.39 -1.25 5.02
N GLY A 192 -0.83 -1.58 6.17
CA GLY A 192 -0.48 -0.61 7.21
C GLY A 192 0.92 -0.82 7.76
N THR A 193 1.54 0.26 8.24
CA THR A 193 2.90 0.25 8.79
C THR A 193 2.95 0.93 10.16
N SER A 194 3.86 0.47 11.02
CA SER A 194 4.02 1.04 12.35
C SER A 194 4.35 2.53 12.30
N ILE A 195 3.83 3.30 13.25
CA ILE A 195 4.12 4.73 13.40
C ILE A 195 5.56 4.99 13.84
N ASP A 196 6.21 3.98 14.41
CA ASP A 196 7.58 4.10 14.92
C ASP A 196 8.62 4.09 13.79
N LEU A 197 8.20 3.83 12.54
CA LEU A 197 9.06 3.85 11.37
C LEU A 197 9.29 5.28 10.88
N ASN A 198 10.55 5.62 10.63
CA ASN A 198 10.89 6.84 9.93
C ASN A 198 10.50 6.75 8.43
N PRO A 199 10.52 7.86 7.66
CA PRO A 199 10.10 7.84 6.25
C PRO A 199 10.86 6.84 5.36
N MET A 200 12.17 6.67 5.56
CA MET A 200 12.98 5.69 4.82
C MET A 200 12.53 4.26 5.13
N GLU A 201 12.40 3.94 6.42
CA GLU A 201 11.95 2.62 6.88
C GLU A 201 10.53 2.32 6.40
N ASN A 202 9.64 3.32 6.40
CA ASN A 202 8.28 3.18 5.92
C ASN A 202 8.23 2.77 4.45
N VAL A 203 9.02 3.43 3.59
CA VAL A 203 9.14 3.05 2.16
C VAL A 203 9.68 1.63 2.00
N LEU A 204 10.74 1.28 2.73
CA LEU A 204 11.31 -0.07 2.69
C LEU A 204 10.29 -1.14 3.10
N VAL A 205 9.56 -0.91 4.18
CA VAL A 205 8.57 -1.87 4.70
C VAL A 205 7.39 -2.03 3.74
N ILE A 206 6.86 -0.94 3.16
CA ILE A 206 5.79 -1.02 2.15
C ILE A 206 6.26 -1.83 0.94
N ARG A 207 7.46 -1.54 0.42
CA ARG A 207 8.03 -2.30 -0.71
C ARG A 207 8.23 -3.78 -0.40
N GLN A 208 8.67 -4.10 0.81
CA GLN A 208 8.85 -5.49 1.25
C GLN A 208 7.52 -6.23 1.37
N MET A 209 6.47 -5.58 1.88
CA MET A 209 5.12 -6.16 1.92
C MET A 209 4.55 -6.36 0.52
N GLU A 210 4.73 -5.40 -0.39
CA GLU A 210 4.27 -5.49 -1.78
C GLU A 210 4.98 -6.63 -2.54
N GLU A 211 6.31 -6.72 -2.42
CA GLU A 211 7.07 -7.83 -3.00
C GLU A 211 6.64 -9.19 -2.42
N TYR A 212 6.36 -9.24 -1.11
CA TYR A 212 5.84 -10.45 -0.48
C TYR A 212 4.44 -10.80 -0.97
N CYS A 213 3.55 -9.83 -1.24
CA CYS A 213 2.26 -10.07 -1.88
C CYS A 213 2.41 -10.73 -3.25
N LEU A 214 3.33 -10.24 -4.09
CA LEU A 214 3.63 -10.84 -5.40
C LEU A 214 4.14 -12.28 -5.26
N GLN A 215 5.06 -12.52 -4.33
CA GLN A 215 5.58 -13.86 -4.05
C GLN A 215 4.50 -14.80 -3.49
N LEU A 216 3.66 -14.32 -2.58
CA LEU A 216 2.58 -15.08 -1.98
C LEU A 216 1.56 -15.50 -3.06
N THR A 217 1.20 -14.57 -3.94
CA THR A 217 0.27 -14.82 -5.06
C THR A 217 0.80 -15.91 -5.99
N LYS A 218 2.10 -15.85 -6.35
CA LYS A 218 2.80 -16.93 -7.09
C LYS A 218 2.76 -18.26 -6.35
N ARG A 219 3.13 -18.28 -5.05
CA ARG A 219 3.16 -19.51 -4.23
C ARG A 219 1.79 -20.15 -4.09
N LYS A 220 0.74 -19.34 -3.96
CA LYS A 220 -0.67 -19.78 -3.88
C LYS A 220 -1.28 -20.11 -5.25
N LYS A 221 -0.54 -19.91 -6.35
CA LYS A 221 -0.95 -20.16 -7.74
C LYS A 221 -2.12 -19.29 -8.22
N TYR A 222 -2.22 -18.08 -7.66
CA TYR A 222 -3.14 -17.05 -8.15
C TYR A 222 -2.49 -16.34 -9.35
N ILE A 223 -3.32 -15.85 -10.26
CA ILE A 223 -2.88 -15.26 -11.52
C ILE A 223 -2.81 -13.72 -11.48
N GLY A 224 -3.23 -13.10 -10.37
CA GLY A 224 -3.10 -11.66 -10.22
C GLY A 224 -3.46 -11.12 -8.84
N ILE A 225 -3.15 -9.84 -8.66
CA ILE A 225 -3.47 -9.03 -7.49
C ILE A 225 -4.31 -7.84 -7.95
N PHE A 226 -5.43 -7.61 -7.27
CA PHE A 226 -6.25 -6.43 -7.44
C PHE A 226 -6.22 -5.59 -6.16
N THR A 227 -6.21 -4.27 -6.28
CA THR A 227 -6.18 -3.35 -5.14
C THR A 227 -6.70 -1.97 -5.52
N THR A 228 -7.25 -1.23 -4.56
CA THR A 228 -7.58 0.19 -4.71
C THR A 228 -6.66 1.04 -3.86
N ASN A 229 -5.80 1.80 -4.53
CA ASN A 229 -4.84 2.68 -3.89
C ASN A 229 -5.43 4.07 -3.66
N THR A 230 -5.48 4.51 -2.41
CA THR A 230 -6.04 5.81 -2.00
C THR A 230 -5.00 6.81 -1.52
N SER A 231 -3.75 6.39 -1.27
CA SER A 231 -2.64 7.28 -0.95
C SER A 231 -1.73 7.51 -2.17
N PRO A 232 -1.19 8.73 -2.36
CA PRO A 232 -0.28 9.00 -3.48
C PRO A 232 0.94 8.08 -3.49
N LEU A 233 1.45 7.69 -2.32
CA LEU A 233 2.61 6.80 -2.20
C LEU A 233 2.32 5.41 -2.78
N THR A 234 1.20 4.79 -2.42
CA THR A 234 0.89 3.43 -2.89
C THR A 234 0.43 3.43 -4.35
N GLN A 235 -0.22 4.51 -4.80
CA GLN A 235 -0.54 4.75 -6.22
C GLN A 235 0.74 4.77 -7.08
N GLN A 236 1.74 5.52 -6.62
CA GLN A 236 3.00 5.66 -7.32
C GLN A 236 3.81 4.36 -7.32
N LEU A 237 3.92 3.69 -6.18
CA LEU A 237 4.59 2.39 -6.10
C LEU A 237 3.94 1.37 -7.04
N SER A 238 2.62 1.27 -7.03
CA SER A 238 1.91 0.30 -7.88
C SER A 238 2.15 0.56 -9.37
N THR A 239 2.01 1.80 -9.81
CA THR A 239 2.09 2.16 -11.24
C THR A 239 3.52 2.22 -11.75
N ASP A 240 4.38 3.01 -11.08
CA ASP A 240 5.70 3.38 -11.61
C ASP A 240 6.79 2.35 -11.26
N VAL A 241 6.59 1.57 -10.19
CA VAL A 241 7.61 0.64 -9.67
C VAL A 241 7.25 -0.80 -9.96
N TYR A 242 6.03 -1.22 -9.61
CA TYR A 242 5.60 -2.61 -9.78
C TYR A 242 4.87 -2.85 -11.11
N GLY A 243 4.55 -1.81 -11.88
CA GLY A 243 3.90 -1.92 -13.19
C GLY A 243 2.54 -2.60 -13.10
N TYR A 244 1.73 -2.20 -12.12
CA TYR A 244 0.31 -2.51 -12.08
C TYR A 244 -0.40 -1.76 -13.22
N GLU A 245 -1.36 -2.42 -13.85
CA GLU A 245 -2.26 -1.81 -14.82
C GLU A 245 -3.33 -0.98 -14.08
N THR A 246 -3.47 0.28 -14.46
CA THR A 246 -4.51 1.16 -13.94
C THR A 246 -5.86 0.84 -14.60
N MET A 247 -6.79 0.30 -13.81
CA MET A 247 -8.12 -0.11 -14.26
C MET A 247 -9.15 1.02 -14.21
N LEU A 248 -8.99 1.92 -13.24
CA LEU A 248 -9.84 3.08 -13.00
C LEU A 248 -9.06 4.14 -12.21
N VAL A 249 -9.24 5.40 -12.59
CA VAL A 249 -8.86 6.57 -11.77
C VAL A 249 -10.14 7.33 -11.47
N TYR A 250 -10.46 7.49 -10.19
CA TYR A 250 -11.69 8.15 -9.75
C TYR A 250 -11.39 9.32 -8.82
N GLN A 251 -11.92 10.50 -9.16
CA GLN A 251 -11.84 11.69 -8.30
C GLN A 251 -12.77 11.51 -7.11
N VAL A 252 -12.20 11.40 -5.92
CA VAL A 252 -12.90 10.96 -4.71
C VAL A 252 -14.11 11.83 -4.38
N ASN A 253 -13.96 13.15 -4.45
CA ASN A 253 -15.00 14.10 -4.05
C ASN A 253 -16.25 14.11 -4.97
N ARG A 254 -16.20 13.36 -6.08
CA ARG A 254 -17.35 13.15 -6.96
C ARG A 254 -18.26 12.02 -6.52
N TYR A 255 -17.84 11.20 -5.55
CA TYR A 255 -18.66 10.12 -5.03
C TYR A 255 -19.92 10.66 -4.36
N GLU A 256 -21.05 10.07 -4.73
CA GLU A 256 -22.37 10.42 -4.22
C GLU A 256 -23.08 9.13 -3.81
N THR A 257 -23.60 9.10 -2.58
CA THR A 257 -24.37 7.95 -2.09
C THR A 257 -25.73 7.90 -2.77
N LEU A 258 -26.45 6.77 -2.63
CA LEU A 258 -27.80 6.61 -3.19
C LEU A 258 -28.78 7.71 -2.74
N ASP A 259 -28.58 8.25 -1.53
CA ASP A 259 -29.39 9.33 -0.95
C ASP A 259 -28.95 10.74 -1.40
N GLY A 260 -27.98 10.85 -2.31
CA GLY A 260 -27.48 12.13 -2.82
C GLY A 260 -26.43 12.83 -1.94
N ASN A 261 -25.95 12.17 -0.88
CA ASN A 261 -24.93 12.75 -0.01
C ASN A 261 -23.54 12.61 -0.64
N LYS A 262 -22.65 13.57 -0.39
CA LYS A 262 -21.23 13.55 -0.81
C LYS A 262 -20.30 13.44 0.39
N PRO A 263 -20.02 12.22 0.89
CA PRO A 263 -19.20 12.01 2.08
C PRO A 263 -17.81 12.64 1.97
N PHE A 264 -17.25 12.65 0.76
CA PHE A 264 -15.91 13.15 0.47
C PHE A 264 -15.92 14.49 -0.25
N GLY A 265 -17.04 15.23 -0.27
CA GLY A 265 -17.17 16.48 -1.02
C GLY A 265 -16.21 17.60 -0.60
N LYS A 266 -15.61 17.51 0.60
CA LYS A 266 -14.61 18.45 1.11
C LYS A 266 -13.17 18.11 0.70
N VAL A 267 -12.96 16.93 0.12
CA VAL A 267 -11.64 16.48 -0.31
C VAL A 267 -11.26 17.26 -1.59
N PRO A 268 -9.99 17.68 -1.77
CA PRO A 268 -9.54 18.38 -2.96
C PRO A 268 -9.69 17.57 -4.26
N ASP A 269 -9.78 18.27 -5.39
CA ASP A 269 -9.97 17.67 -6.72
C ASP A 269 -8.80 16.79 -7.19
N ASN A 270 -7.60 17.00 -6.64
CA ASN A 270 -6.43 16.20 -6.97
C ASN A 270 -6.37 14.86 -6.22
N GLN A 271 -7.24 14.63 -5.23
CA GLN A 271 -7.31 13.37 -4.52
C GLN A 271 -8.09 12.36 -5.36
N VAL A 272 -7.40 11.27 -5.72
CA VAL A 272 -7.97 10.18 -6.51
C VAL A 272 -7.87 8.85 -5.76
N ALA A 273 -8.77 7.93 -6.10
CA ALA A 273 -8.63 6.51 -5.82
C ALA A 273 -8.31 5.79 -7.13
N ILE A 274 -7.35 4.87 -7.11
CA ILE A 274 -6.87 4.16 -8.30
C ILE A 274 -7.04 2.66 -8.11
N CYS A 275 -7.97 2.06 -8.85
CA CYS A 275 -8.10 0.60 -8.91
C CYS A 275 -7.02 0.07 -9.85
N SER A 276 -6.22 -0.88 -9.36
CA SER A 276 -5.01 -1.36 -10.01
C SER A 276 -5.02 -2.90 -10.08
N LEU A 277 -4.56 -3.45 -11.20
CA LEU A 277 -4.46 -4.89 -11.43
C LEU A 277 -3.03 -5.26 -11.80
N LYS A 278 -2.46 -6.25 -11.12
CA LYS A 278 -1.22 -6.90 -11.54
C LYS A 278 -1.48 -8.35 -11.89
N MET A 279 -1.36 -8.68 -13.17
CA MET A 279 -1.31 -10.08 -13.59
C MET A 279 0.08 -10.66 -13.34
N ILE A 280 0.11 -11.89 -12.87
CA ILE A 280 1.33 -12.66 -12.60
C ILE A 280 1.47 -13.69 -13.72
N ASN A 281 2.55 -13.54 -14.48
CA ASN A 281 3.01 -14.51 -15.46
C ASN A 281 3.79 -15.65 -14.80
#